data_AF-A0A1Z4MY46-F1
#
_entry.id   AF-A0A1Z4MY46-F1
#
_cell.length_a   1.000
_cell.length_b   1.000
_cell.length_c   1.000
_cell.angle_alpha   90.00
_cell.angle_beta   90.00
_cell.angle_gamma   90.00
#
_symmetry.space_group_name_H-M   'P 1'
#
loop_
_entity.id
_entity.type
_entity.pdbx_description
1 polymer ?
#
loop_
_entity_poly.entity_id
_entity_poly.type
_entity_poly.pdbx_seq_one_letter_code
_entity_poly.pdbx_strand_id
1 'polypeptide(L)'
;MPSNSLISEDLNSGFARLQAIQWDRLGMGEKDERLTELMVEFLSRIREWAKFLQSEQRHIFQNLAIQIRPNIELPCFMVEWLEELKDSNRIQPWRGRSYVIQGLYNYLSWCYLKEIDAVPNNSLSDPYEPLIKFLELGGGIYVEHGYFMDIYPNYVHFFLAVDNDKPER
;
A
#
# COMPACT_ATOMS: atom_id res chain seq x y z
N MET A 1 -33.60 -13.83 -12.81
CA MET A 1 -32.83 -12.58 -12.80
C MET A 1 -31.77 -12.73 -11.73
N PRO A 2 -30.47 -12.64 -12.03
CA PRO A 2 -29.46 -12.76 -10.99
C PRO A 2 -29.55 -11.51 -10.12
N SER A 3 -29.76 -11.74 -8.83
CA SER A 3 -29.89 -10.74 -7.79
C SER A 3 -28.65 -9.86 -7.73
N ASN A 4 -28.89 -8.55 -7.76
CA ASN A 4 -27.90 -7.49 -7.58
C ASN A 4 -26.95 -7.81 -6.43
N SER A 5 -25.67 -7.64 -6.74
CA SER A 5 -24.49 -7.67 -5.90
C SER A 5 -24.76 -7.24 -4.46
N LEU A 6 -24.55 -8.16 -3.53
CA LEU A 6 -24.08 -7.85 -2.18
C LEU A 6 -22.72 -7.17 -2.33
N ILE A 7 -22.74 -5.85 -2.47
CA ILE A 7 -21.55 -5.02 -2.38
C ILE A 7 -21.15 -5.05 -0.90
N SER A 8 -20.07 -5.78 -0.61
CA SER A 8 -19.53 -6.16 0.71
C SER A 8 -19.00 -5.01 1.56
N GLU A 9 -18.93 -5.16 2.88
CA GLU A 9 -18.53 -4.05 3.77
C GLU A 9 -17.03 -3.73 3.72
N ASP A 10 -16.13 -4.73 3.76
CA ASP A 10 -14.69 -4.49 3.91
C ASP A 10 -14.01 -3.91 2.66
N LEU A 11 -14.25 -4.48 1.48
CA LEU A 11 -13.65 -4.01 0.23
C LEU A 11 -14.20 -2.63 -0.17
N ASN A 12 -15.50 -2.41 -0.03
CA ASN A 12 -16.11 -1.12 -0.39
C ASN A 12 -15.80 -0.04 0.65
N SER A 13 -15.72 -0.38 1.93
CA SER A 13 -15.22 0.53 2.96
C SER A 13 -13.76 0.91 2.68
N GLY A 14 -12.91 -0.07 2.36
CA GLY A 14 -11.52 0.19 1.97
C GLY A 14 -11.42 1.10 0.74
N PHE A 15 -12.22 0.85 -0.29
CA PHE A 15 -12.26 1.69 -1.48
C PHE A 15 -12.77 3.12 -1.17
N ALA A 16 -13.81 3.26 -0.37
CA ALA A 16 -14.32 4.56 0.07
C ALA A 16 -13.28 5.35 0.87
N ARG A 17 -12.48 4.69 1.72
CA ARG A 17 -11.35 5.32 2.42
C ARG A 17 -10.33 5.88 1.44
N LEU A 18 -9.95 5.12 0.41
CA LEU A 18 -9.01 5.60 -0.61
C LEU A 18 -9.55 6.83 -1.36
N GLN A 19 -10.84 6.85 -1.67
CA GLN A 19 -11.49 7.97 -2.34
C GLN A 19 -11.54 9.23 -1.48
N ALA A 20 -11.60 9.08 -0.15
CA ALA A 20 -11.66 10.19 0.80
C ALA A 20 -10.30 10.88 1.05
N ILE A 21 -9.18 10.25 0.66
CA ILE A 21 -7.84 10.82 0.82
C ILE A 21 -7.69 12.12 -0.01
N GLN A 22 -7.09 13.14 0.61
CA GLN A 22 -6.77 14.42 -0.04
C GLN A 22 -5.48 14.30 -0.87
N TRP A 23 -5.57 13.60 -2.00
CA TRP A 23 -4.43 13.27 -2.87
C TRP A 23 -3.62 14.48 -3.34
N ASP A 24 -4.25 15.64 -3.50
CA ASP A 24 -3.63 16.92 -3.88
C ASP A 24 -2.79 17.56 -2.76
N ARG A 25 -2.84 17.01 -1.54
CA ARG A 25 -2.15 17.52 -0.35
C ARG A 25 -1.16 16.52 0.25
N LEU A 26 -0.86 15.42 -0.46
CA LEU A 26 0.18 14.50 0.00
C LEU A 26 1.52 15.22 0.18
N GLY A 27 2.32 14.75 1.14
CA GLY A 27 3.59 15.35 1.59
C GLY A 27 3.54 16.82 2.03
N MET A 28 2.34 17.40 2.13
CA MET A 28 2.07 18.72 2.72
C MET A 28 1.45 18.57 4.12
N GLY A 29 1.41 17.34 4.66
CA GLY A 29 0.95 17.05 6.02
C GLY A 29 1.80 17.73 7.10
N GLU A 30 1.30 17.73 8.33
CA GLU A 30 2.03 18.26 9.48
C GLU A 30 3.36 17.52 9.66
N LYS A 31 4.40 18.24 10.10
CA LYS A 31 5.68 17.63 10.48
C LYS A 31 5.47 16.84 11.76
N ASP A 32 5.09 15.59 11.59
CA ASP A 32 4.63 14.77 12.69
C ASP A 32 5.46 13.48 12.76
N GLU A 33 6.07 13.25 13.93
CA GLU A 33 6.72 11.98 14.29
C GLU A 33 5.78 10.81 14.02
N ARG A 34 4.46 11.03 14.12
CA ARG A 34 3.43 10.06 13.82
C ARG A 34 3.49 9.49 12.40
N LEU A 35 3.84 10.31 11.40
CA LEU A 35 3.97 9.82 10.03
C LEU A 35 5.17 8.86 9.90
N THR A 36 6.27 9.13 10.61
CA THR A 36 7.42 8.21 10.68
C THR A 36 7.01 6.91 11.35
N GLU A 37 6.33 6.98 12.49
CA GLU A 37 5.87 5.80 13.22
C GLU A 37 4.99 4.90 12.35
N LEU A 38 4.06 5.50 11.59
CA LEU A 38 3.17 4.76 10.70
C LEU A 38 3.93 4.05 9.57
N MET A 39 4.95 4.67 9.01
CA MET A 39 5.77 4.04 7.97
C MET A 39 6.67 2.94 8.52
N VAL A 40 7.28 3.14 9.69
CA VAL A 40 8.03 2.09 10.40
C VAL A 40 7.11 0.91 10.75
N GLU A 41 5.90 1.20 11.22
CA GLU A 41 4.90 0.21 11.54
C GLU A 41 4.45 -0.56 10.30
N PHE A 42 4.16 0.14 9.18
CA PHE A 42 3.84 -0.48 7.90
C PHE A 42 4.92 -1.46 7.46
N LEU A 43 6.18 -1.02 7.40
CA LEU A 43 7.30 -1.86 6.99
C LEU A 43 7.49 -3.07 7.92
N SER A 44 7.29 -2.89 9.23
CA SER A 44 7.39 -3.97 10.21
C SER A 44 6.30 -5.01 10.01
N ARG A 45 5.04 -4.59 9.85
CA ARG A 45 3.91 -5.52 9.63
C ARG A 45 4.02 -6.25 8.30
N ILE A 46 4.44 -5.56 7.22
CA ILE A 46 4.70 -6.20 5.92
C ILE A 46 5.76 -7.29 6.08
N ARG A 47 6.85 -7.00 6.80
CA ARG A 47 7.92 -7.97 7.04
C ARG A 47 7.46 -9.18 7.85
N GLU A 48 6.63 -8.98 8.87
CA GLU A 48 6.06 -10.06 9.67
C GLU A 48 5.16 -10.97 8.84
N TRP A 49 4.27 -10.38 8.04
CA TRP A 49 3.43 -11.13 7.12
C TRP A 49 4.23 -11.86 6.04
N ALA A 50 5.23 -11.21 5.45
CA ALA A 50 6.10 -11.84 4.47
C ALA A 50 6.82 -13.06 5.05
N LYS A 51 7.31 -12.98 6.30
CA LYS A 51 7.90 -14.13 7.00
C LYS A 51 6.87 -15.23 7.25
N PHE A 52 5.68 -14.87 7.74
CA PHE A 52 4.62 -15.82 8.03
C PHE A 52 4.17 -16.59 6.77
N LEU A 53 4.02 -15.88 5.65
CA LEU A 53 3.65 -16.45 4.35
C LEU A 53 4.83 -17.10 3.62
N GLN A 54 6.05 -17.06 4.19
CA GLN A 54 7.29 -17.49 3.53
C GLN A 54 7.47 -16.87 2.14
N SER A 55 7.07 -15.61 1.99
CA SER A 55 7.13 -14.86 0.74
C SER A 55 8.57 -14.74 0.26
N GLU A 56 8.82 -15.12 -0.99
CA GLU A 56 10.10 -14.93 -1.67
C GLU A 56 10.27 -13.50 -2.21
N GLN A 57 9.20 -12.68 -2.19
CA GLN A 57 9.24 -11.30 -2.67
C GLN A 57 10.03 -10.42 -1.70
N ARG A 58 11.07 -9.76 -2.21
CA ARG A 58 11.96 -8.89 -1.42
C ARG A 58 11.60 -7.40 -1.47
N HIS A 59 10.48 -7.06 -2.11
CA HIS A 59 10.04 -5.68 -2.28
C HIS A 59 9.08 -5.24 -1.16
N ILE A 60 9.19 -3.98 -0.72
CA ILE A 60 8.38 -3.43 0.39
C ILE A 60 6.90 -3.26 0.04
N PHE A 61 6.57 -3.09 -1.25
CA PHE A 61 5.18 -3.11 -1.76
C PHE A 61 4.80 -4.47 -2.32
N GLN A 62 5.27 -5.56 -1.70
CA GLN A 62 4.83 -6.90 -2.09
C GLN A 62 3.32 -7.06 -1.95
N ASN A 63 2.73 -7.78 -2.89
CA ASN A 63 1.32 -8.13 -2.83
C ASN A 63 1.18 -9.42 -2.01
N LEU A 64 0.99 -9.26 -0.69
CA LEU A 64 0.78 -10.37 0.22
C LEU A 64 -0.49 -11.16 -0.12
N ALA A 65 -1.47 -10.51 -0.74
CA ALA A 65 -2.72 -11.16 -1.10
C ALA A 65 -2.53 -12.20 -2.20
N ILE A 66 -1.65 -11.96 -3.17
CA ILE A 66 -1.30 -12.95 -4.22
C ILE A 66 -0.65 -14.21 -3.63
N GLN A 67 0.07 -14.10 -2.52
CA GLN A 67 0.68 -15.26 -1.84
C GLN A 67 -0.38 -16.17 -1.21
N ILE A 68 -1.52 -15.60 -0.79
CA ILE A 68 -2.65 -16.35 -0.22
C ILE A 68 -3.57 -16.86 -1.34
N ARG A 69 -3.88 -16.00 -2.31
CA ARG A 69 -4.75 -16.30 -3.45
C ARG A 69 -4.14 -15.75 -4.74
N PRO A 70 -3.43 -16.59 -5.54
CA PRO A 70 -2.73 -16.14 -6.74
C PRO A 70 -3.62 -15.50 -7.82
N ASN A 71 -4.87 -15.97 -7.92
CA ASN A 71 -5.85 -15.47 -8.90
C ASN A 71 -6.79 -14.42 -8.28
N ILE A 72 -6.27 -13.59 -7.37
CA ILE A 72 -7.06 -12.51 -6.79
C ILE A 72 -7.23 -11.38 -7.82
N GLU A 73 -8.49 -11.05 -8.10
CA GLU A 73 -8.85 -10.00 -9.05
C GLU A 73 -9.77 -9.00 -8.36
N LEU A 74 -9.44 -7.72 -8.47
CA LEU A 74 -10.28 -6.63 -8.02
C LEU A 74 -11.34 -6.29 -9.06
N PRO A 75 -12.51 -5.76 -8.65
CA PRO A 75 -13.50 -5.24 -9.59
C PRO A 75 -12.90 -4.21 -10.56
N CYS A 76 -13.27 -4.31 -11.85
CA CYS A 76 -12.71 -3.48 -12.93
C CYS A 76 -12.74 -1.98 -12.63
N PHE A 77 -13.85 -1.48 -12.07
CA PHE A 77 -14.02 -0.06 -11.75
C PHE A 77 -13.02 0.45 -10.68
N MET A 78 -12.57 -0.41 -9.76
CA MET A 78 -11.55 -0.03 -8.76
C MET A 78 -10.17 0.05 -9.41
N VAL A 79 -9.87 -0.87 -10.33
CA VAL A 79 -8.62 -0.88 -11.09
C VAL A 79 -8.56 0.34 -12.01
N GLU A 80 -9.64 0.64 -12.72
CA GLU A 80 -9.79 1.84 -13.55
C GLU A 80 -9.57 3.11 -12.73
N TRP A 81 -10.19 3.22 -11.54
CA TRP A 81 -10.00 4.36 -10.65
C TRP A 81 -8.54 4.52 -10.19
N LEU A 82 -7.82 3.42 -9.92
CA LEU A 82 -6.40 3.46 -9.57
C LEU A 82 -5.53 3.95 -10.73
N GLU A 83 -5.81 3.50 -11.96
CA GLU A 83 -5.08 3.98 -13.15
C GLU A 83 -5.40 5.45 -13.45
N GLU A 84 -6.65 5.88 -13.31
CA GLU A 84 -7.02 7.30 -13.42
C GLU A 84 -6.30 8.16 -12.38
N LEU A 85 -6.22 7.68 -11.13
CA LEU A 85 -5.48 8.37 -10.08
C LEU A 85 -4.01 8.50 -10.45
N LYS A 86 -3.37 7.41 -10.91
CA LYS A 86 -1.96 7.35 -11.33
C LYS A 86 -1.60 8.40 -12.37
N ASP A 87 -2.49 8.62 -13.34
CA ASP A 87 -2.28 9.59 -14.42
C ASP A 87 -2.74 11.01 -14.08
N SER A 88 -3.48 11.17 -12.98
CA SER A 88 -4.01 12.46 -12.55
C SER A 88 -2.92 13.44 -12.07
N ASN A 89 -3.18 14.73 -12.30
CA ASN A 89 -2.33 15.83 -11.80
C ASN A 89 -2.26 15.87 -10.26
N ARG A 90 -3.16 15.17 -9.55
CA ARG A 90 -3.21 15.13 -8.08
C ARG A 90 -1.97 14.45 -7.50
N ILE A 91 -1.45 13.43 -8.20
CA ILE A 91 -0.26 12.69 -7.77
C ILE A 91 0.90 12.70 -8.78
N GLN A 92 0.76 13.39 -9.93
CA GLN A 92 1.86 13.56 -10.89
C GLN A 92 3.17 14.13 -10.32
N PRO A 93 3.16 15.10 -9.37
CA PRO A 93 4.40 15.63 -8.80
C PRO A 93 5.27 14.58 -8.10
N TRP A 94 4.71 13.42 -7.74
CA TRP A 94 5.40 12.38 -6.98
C TRP A 94 6.09 11.39 -7.91
N ARG A 95 7.43 11.37 -7.92
CA ARG A 95 8.22 10.37 -8.67
C ARG A 95 7.99 8.93 -8.18
N GLY A 96 7.55 8.75 -6.92
CA GLY A 96 7.21 7.46 -6.31
C GLY A 96 5.80 6.96 -6.59
N ARG A 97 5.00 7.65 -7.41
CA ARG A 97 3.55 7.36 -7.59
C ARG A 97 3.22 5.92 -7.97
N SER A 98 4.03 5.28 -8.81
CA SER A 98 3.80 3.88 -9.20
C SER A 98 3.84 2.92 -8.01
N TYR A 99 4.67 3.22 -7.00
CA TYR A 99 4.76 2.43 -5.77
C TYR A 99 3.56 2.66 -4.85
N VAL A 100 3.11 3.91 -4.74
CA VAL A 100 1.89 4.25 -3.99
C VAL A 100 0.71 3.50 -4.58
N ILE A 101 0.50 3.59 -5.90
CA ILE A 101 -0.61 2.93 -6.61
C ILE A 101 -0.55 1.40 -6.43
N GLN A 102 0.64 0.80 -6.50
CA GLN A 102 0.80 -0.62 -6.16
C GLN A 102 0.42 -0.92 -4.71
N GLY A 103 0.80 -0.07 -3.75
CA GLY A 103 0.39 -0.18 -2.35
C GLY A 103 -1.13 -0.12 -2.17
N LEU A 104 -1.81 0.77 -2.91
CA LEU A 104 -3.28 0.87 -2.89
C LEU A 104 -3.94 -0.38 -3.47
N TYR A 105 -3.42 -0.89 -4.59
CA TYR A 105 -3.88 -2.15 -5.17
C TYR A 105 -3.74 -3.32 -4.18
N ASN A 106 -2.61 -3.39 -3.48
CA ASN A 106 -2.33 -4.42 -2.49
C ASN A 106 -3.27 -4.30 -1.28
N TYR A 107 -3.55 -3.08 -0.82
CA TYR A 107 -4.52 -2.83 0.25
C TYR A 107 -5.93 -3.28 -0.12
N LEU A 108 -6.41 -2.93 -1.31
CA LEU A 108 -7.73 -3.38 -1.78
C LEU A 108 -7.77 -4.90 -1.95
N SER A 109 -6.71 -5.48 -2.50
CA SER A 109 -6.55 -6.94 -2.59
C SER A 109 -6.64 -7.60 -1.21
N TRP A 110 -6.02 -6.99 -0.19
CA TRP A 110 -6.10 -7.48 1.18
C TRP A 110 -7.51 -7.34 1.78
N CYS A 111 -8.19 -6.21 1.55
CA CYS A 111 -9.58 -6.04 1.97
C CYS A 111 -10.49 -7.09 1.34
N TYR A 112 -10.27 -7.43 0.06
CA TYR A 112 -11.00 -8.49 -0.60
C TYR A 112 -10.72 -9.87 0.01
N LEU A 113 -9.48 -10.16 0.44
CA LEU A 113 -9.20 -11.40 1.17
C LEU A 113 -9.92 -11.49 2.52
N LYS A 114 -10.05 -10.38 3.24
CA LYS A 114 -10.80 -10.33 4.51
C LYS A 114 -12.28 -10.62 4.27
N GLU A 115 -12.86 -10.01 3.23
CA GLU A 115 -14.26 -10.22 2.86
C GLU A 115 -14.61 -11.70 2.61
N ILE A 116 -13.72 -12.43 1.93
CA ILE A 116 -13.94 -13.85 1.61
C ILE A 116 -13.42 -14.80 2.69
N ASP A 117 -13.01 -14.27 3.86
CA ASP A 117 -12.42 -15.01 4.98
C ASP A 117 -11.22 -15.91 4.56
N ALA A 118 -10.41 -15.40 3.62
CA ALA A 118 -9.23 -16.11 3.13
C ALA A 118 -7.94 -15.68 3.83
N VAL A 119 -7.97 -14.62 4.64
CA VAL A 119 -6.82 -14.23 5.46
C VAL A 119 -6.56 -15.33 6.50
N PRO A 120 -5.34 -15.89 6.57
CA PRO A 120 -5.03 -16.91 7.57
C PRO A 120 -5.34 -16.42 8.99
N ASN A 121 -6.09 -17.22 9.75
CA ASN A 121 -6.36 -16.92 11.15
C ASN A 121 -5.05 -16.98 11.94
N ASN A 122 -4.52 -15.81 12.28
CA ASN A 122 -3.30 -15.64 13.07
C ASN A 122 -3.42 -14.41 13.96
N SER A 123 -2.42 -14.18 14.82
CA SER A 123 -2.38 -13.02 15.71
C SER A 123 -1.76 -11.76 15.08
N LEU A 124 -1.45 -11.78 13.78
CA LEU A 124 -0.79 -10.66 13.10
C LEU A 124 -1.80 -9.57 12.79
N SER A 125 -1.38 -8.33 12.94
CA SER A 125 -2.20 -7.16 12.63
C SER A 125 -2.27 -6.91 11.12
N ASP A 126 -3.29 -6.17 10.66
CA ASP A 126 -3.45 -5.83 9.23
C ASP A 126 -2.17 -5.16 8.68
N PRO A 127 -1.57 -5.70 7.60
CA PRO A 127 -0.29 -5.23 7.09
C PRO A 127 -0.34 -3.84 6.47
N TYR A 128 -1.48 -3.45 5.89
CA TYR A 128 -1.58 -2.23 5.08
C TYR A 128 -2.24 -1.07 5.82
N GLU A 129 -2.91 -1.32 6.96
CA GLU A 129 -3.56 -0.28 7.75
C GLU A 129 -2.66 0.94 8.10
N PRO A 130 -1.38 0.78 8.49
CA PRO A 130 -0.54 1.93 8.80
C PRO A 130 -0.21 2.77 7.56
N LEU A 131 -0.07 2.16 6.37
CA LEU A 131 0.13 2.88 5.11
C LEU A 131 -1.10 3.72 4.76
N ILE A 132 -2.31 3.19 4.95
CA ILE A 132 -3.54 3.94 4.65
C ILE A 132 -3.67 5.13 5.60
N LYS A 133 -3.42 4.94 6.90
CA LYS A 133 -3.39 6.05 7.87
C LYS A 133 -2.33 7.10 7.54
N PHE A 134 -1.15 6.67 7.10
CA PHE A 134 -0.09 7.59 6.67
C PHE A 134 -0.58 8.48 5.52
N LEU A 135 -1.24 7.91 4.51
CA LEU A 135 -1.80 8.67 3.39
C LEU A 135 -3.00 9.53 3.79
N GLU A 136 -3.87 9.06 4.68
CA GLU A 136 -5.01 9.81 5.24
C GLU A 136 -4.54 11.07 5.98
N LEU A 137 -3.37 11.02 6.63
CA LEU A 137 -2.73 12.16 7.31
C LEU A 137 -1.92 13.06 6.35
N GLY A 138 -1.97 12.81 5.05
CA GLY A 138 -1.24 13.59 4.05
C GLY A 138 0.25 13.22 3.94
N GLY A 139 0.64 12.03 4.40
CA GLY A 139 1.99 11.49 4.19
C GLY A 139 2.31 11.31 2.70
N GLY A 140 3.54 11.61 2.30
CA GLY A 140 4.00 11.49 0.92
C GLY A 140 5.23 10.60 0.81
N ILE A 141 5.25 9.74 -0.21
CA ILE A 141 6.36 8.83 -0.50
C ILE A 141 7.12 9.33 -1.73
N TYR A 142 8.44 9.34 -1.66
CA TYR A 142 9.32 9.58 -2.79
C TYR A 142 10.40 8.53 -2.87
N VAL A 143 10.83 8.26 -4.09
CA VAL A 143 11.89 7.32 -4.36
C VAL A 143 12.90 8.06 -5.23
N GLU A 144 14.14 8.12 -4.77
CA GLU A 144 15.27 8.64 -5.55
C GLU A 144 16.41 7.65 -5.48
N HIS A 145 17.06 7.41 -6.61
CA HIS A 145 18.22 6.52 -6.72
C HIS A 145 18.03 5.11 -6.13
N GLY A 146 16.80 4.56 -6.15
CA GLY A 146 16.49 3.24 -5.61
C GLY A 146 16.26 3.18 -4.10
N TYR A 147 16.30 4.32 -3.40
CA TYR A 147 16.01 4.41 -1.97
C TYR A 147 14.57 4.83 -1.72
N PHE A 148 13.95 4.18 -0.73
CA PHE A 148 12.67 4.62 -0.21
C PHE A 148 12.89 5.82 0.71
N MET A 149 12.28 6.95 0.37
CA MET A 149 12.35 8.16 1.17
C MET A 149 10.94 8.61 1.51
N ASP A 150 10.64 8.62 2.81
CA ASP A 150 9.52 9.43 3.30
C ASP A 150 9.89 10.90 3.06
N ILE A 151 9.09 11.62 2.25
CA ILE A 151 9.30 13.05 2.11
C ILE A 151 8.72 13.73 3.33
N TYR A 152 9.62 14.27 4.14
CA TYR A 152 9.35 15.44 4.94
C TYR A 152 9.73 16.69 4.14
N PRO A 153 9.06 17.83 4.36
CA PRO A 153 9.65 19.11 4.03
C PRO A 153 10.89 19.31 4.95
N ASN A 154 12.07 18.97 4.43
CA ASN A 154 13.44 19.26 4.90
C ASN A 154 14.26 18.14 5.58
N TYR A 155 13.81 16.88 5.66
CA TYR A 155 14.66 15.77 6.12
C TYR A 155 14.41 14.49 5.31
N VAL A 156 15.49 13.84 4.89
CA VAL A 156 15.48 12.55 4.20
C VAL A 156 15.87 11.47 5.20
N HIS A 157 14.96 10.56 5.51
CA HIS A 157 15.30 9.29 6.15
C HIS A 157 15.48 8.21 5.08
N PHE A 158 16.66 7.62 5.02
CA PHE A 158 16.96 6.53 4.10
C PHE A 158 16.50 5.21 4.70
N PHE A 159 15.48 4.59 4.10
CA PHE A 159 15.21 3.17 4.32
C PHE A 159 15.85 2.38 3.18
N LEU A 160 16.77 1.48 3.51
CA LEU A 160 17.43 0.61 2.55
C LEU A 160 16.39 -0.32 1.90
N ALA A 161 16.02 -0.04 0.65
CA ALA A 161 15.48 -1.06 -0.24
C ALA A 161 16.68 -1.94 -0.63
N VAL A 162 16.70 -3.18 -0.16
CA VAL A 162 17.81 -4.11 -0.43
C VAL A 162 17.86 -4.38 -1.94
N ASP A 163 18.94 -3.96 -2.58
CA ASP A 163 19.25 -4.32 -3.96
C ASP A 163 20.18 -5.53 -4.01
N ASN A 164 20.10 -6.23 -5.14
CA ASN A 164 20.63 -7.56 -5.40
C ASN A 164 22.16 -7.64 -5.35
N ASP A 165 22.70 -8.42 -4.40
CA ASP A 165 24.04 -8.98 -4.58
C ASP A 165 23.98 -10.04 -5.67
N LYS A 166 24.47 -9.64 -6.85
CA LYS A 166 24.95 -10.54 -7.90
C LYS A 166 26.01 -11.46 -7.30
N PRO A 167 26.07 -12.75 -7.67
CA PRO A 167 27.22 -13.56 -7.35
C PRO A 167 28.44 -13.00 -8.10
N GLU A 168 29.46 -12.60 -7.36
CA GLU A 168 30.78 -12.25 -7.89
C GLU A 168 31.34 -13.44 -8.69
N ARG A 169 31.89 -13.14 -9.86
CA ARG A 169 32.68 -14.06 -10.69
C ARG A 169 34.14 -14.01 -10.26
#